data_AF-A0A967C9E5-F1
#
_entry.id   AF-A0A967C9E5-F1
#
_cell.length_a   1.000
_cell.length_b   1.000
_cell.length_c   1.000
_cell.angle_alpha   90.00
_cell.angle_beta   90.00
_cell.angle_gamma   90.00
#
_symmetry.space_group_name_H-M   'P 1'
#
loop_
_entity.id
_entity.type
_entity.pdbx_description
1 polymer ?
#
loop_
_entity_poly.entity_id
_entity_poly.type
_entity_poly.pdbx_seq_one_letter_code
_entity_poly.pdbx_strand_id
1 'polypeptide(L)'
;ALLTINFEYISARVWCAGLAELAAPPPPINALKSALAPRGGEVDLGSLPQEDPLRGLVMAVATAAMGDLGIGVATLQRQGDGRWRHQRDGLDRRITGLSGWGQPEQQLRVSGPAAAVFANPHRLGINDGLNDRVIGTFANCAGGTTPWGTVLSAEENIQNHVVEAVYADGSSPAPAHCPFRFDGRRLEGLGNPFGLQGNKYGWMVEIDPRQPQRPAVKHSWLGRFRHEAVAVRARAGEPLVVYSGCDRHGGHLYRYVSSALVDDPTNPANSRLLTDGRLEVAQLLSDGTGVWLVLDPATVVNPLPPSHFERHGLPPATLLPHRDRSRAGAERLNSDAELQLYRQRYPTLGDLYAGSGELQMGAILIDAHLAANAIGATPTARPEDTDLDPRSGDLLISFTAGGSSEDGAADPAIFHGPAQQANWPYGWVMRLSDTTANRGTPGGRFRWRMVATGGTPWQGGMGFANPDNLAVDRSGHIWMVTDRSSGDASLDVFGNNSCWILPAHGADAGKALLFATGPMECELSGPCFDAQETTLFLSVQHPGEDWGIHRQGDEEFQAFELRDRHNRPFQQLRRVPLGSNWPSGVPGRAPRPGVVMIQRRDGKPLLAAGTP
;
A
#
# COMPACT_ATOMS: atom_id res chain seq x y z
N ALA A 1 12.49 22.96 2.90
CA ALA A 1 11.35 22.06 2.63
C ALA A 1 11.58 20.77 3.39
N LEU A 2 10.53 20.01 3.69
CA LEU A 2 10.63 18.71 4.34
C LEU A 2 10.18 17.65 3.35
N LEU A 3 10.99 16.60 3.17
CA LEU A 3 10.65 15.43 2.38
C LEU A 3 10.42 14.27 3.34
N THR A 4 9.23 13.67 3.27
CA THR A 4 8.96 12.41 3.95
C THR A 4 9.22 11.26 2.98
N ILE A 5 9.87 10.22 3.48
CA ILE A 5 10.26 9.03 2.72
C ILE A 5 9.76 7.83 3.51
N ASN A 6 9.00 6.96 2.86
CA ASN A 6 8.63 5.68 3.43
C ASN A 6 9.65 4.61 3.04
N PHE A 7 9.90 3.70 3.96
CA PHE A 7 10.79 2.56 3.79
C PHE A 7 9.96 1.29 3.95
N GLU A 8 9.49 0.79 2.82
CA GLU A 8 8.43 -0.21 2.76
C GLU A 8 8.91 -1.60 3.15
N TYR A 9 9.81 -2.19 2.36
CA TYR A 9 10.28 -3.56 2.56
C TYR A 9 11.78 -3.74 2.28
N ILE A 10 12.29 -4.91 2.67
CA ILE A 10 13.67 -5.31 2.46
C ILE A 10 13.77 -6.28 1.28
N SER A 11 14.30 -5.82 0.15
CA SER A 11 14.82 -6.71 -0.89
C SER A 11 16.08 -7.41 -0.38
N ALA A 12 15.91 -8.61 0.19
CA ALA A 12 16.93 -9.24 1.04
C ALA A 12 18.28 -9.43 0.33
N ARG A 13 18.27 -9.76 -0.97
CA ARG A 13 19.50 -9.96 -1.74
C ARG A 13 20.29 -8.66 -1.87
N VAL A 14 19.64 -7.59 -2.32
CA VAL A 14 20.26 -6.28 -2.51
C VAL A 14 20.68 -5.68 -1.18
N TRP A 15 19.84 -5.80 -0.15
CA TRP A 15 20.11 -5.31 1.19
C TRP A 15 21.36 -5.97 1.81
N CYS A 16 21.45 -7.31 1.74
CA CYS A 16 22.63 -8.03 2.23
C CYS A 16 23.92 -7.63 1.49
N ALA A 17 23.84 -7.44 0.17
CA ALA A 17 24.96 -7.00 -0.63
C ALA A 17 25.41 -5.57 -0.28
N GLY A 18 24.45 -4.65 -0.07
CA GLY A 18 24.71 -3.27 0.33
C GLY A 18 25.35 -3.16 1.72
N LEU A 19 24.88 -3.97 2.68
CA LEU A 19 25.46 -4.03 4.03
C LEU A 19 26.94 -4.43 4.03
N ALA A 20 27.34 -5.34 3.12
CA ALA A 20 28.73 -5.76 2.98
C ALA A 20 29.67 -4.64 2.50
N GLU A 21 29.13 -3.56 1.92
CA GLU A 21 29.91 -2.38 1.52
C GLU A 21 30.08 -1.33 2.63
N LEU A 22 29.38 -1.46 3.76
CA LEU A 22 29.44 -0.49 4.86
C LEU A 22 30.67 -0.73 5.78
N ALA A 23 31.21 0.35 6.36
CA ALA A 23 32.44 0.32 7.17
C ALA A 23 32.29 -0.22 8.60
N ALA A 24 31.16 -0.85 8.94
CA ALA A 24 30.88 -1.49 10.23
C ALA A 24 30.78 -3.01 10.06
N PRO A 25 31.03 -3.84 11.10
CA PRO A 25 30.79 -5.28 10.95
C PRO A 25 29.31 -5.49 10.58
N PRO A 26 29.02 -6.10 9.42
CA PRO A 26 27.64 -6.29 9.00
C PRO A 26 26.95 -7.29 9.93
N PRO A 27 25.60 -7.28 9.98
CA PRO A 27 24.83 -8.35 10.60
C PRO A 27 25.32 -9.74 10.14
N PRO A 28 25.21 -10.79 10.98
CA PRO A 28 25.79 -12.11 10.72
C PRO A 28 24.97 -12.93 9.71
N ILE A 29 24.72 -12.39 8.51
CA ILE A 29 23.81 -12.92 7.48
C ILE A 29 24.14 -14.38 7.12
N ASN A 30 25.41 -14.68 6.82
CA ASN A 30 25.81 -16.03 6.40
C ASN A 30 25.69 -17.04 7.54
N ALA A 31 26.08 -16.65 8.76
CA ALA A 31 25.94 -17.51 9.92
C ALA A 31 24.46 -17.80 10.23
N LEU A 32 23.59 -16.78 10.13
CA LEU A 32 22.15 -16.94 10.27
C LEU A 32 21.59 -17.92 9.23
N LYS A 33 21.90 -17.71 7.94
CA LYS A 33 21.43 -18.58 6.86
C LYS A 33 21.85 -20.03 7.09
N SER A 34 23.11 -20.28 7.46
CA SER A 34 23.61 -21.62 7.76
C SER A 34 22.92 -22.24 8.98
N ALA A 35 22.64 -21.45 10.03
CA ALA A 35 21.98 -21.93 11.23
C ALA A 35 20.47 -22.22 11.03
N LEU A 36 19.82 -21.52 10.09
CA LEU A 36 18.41 -21.74 9.73
C LEU A 36 18.19 -22.85 8.70
N ALA A 37 19.19 -23.17 7.87
CA ALA A 37 19.04 -24.17 6.80
C ALA A 37 18.54 -25.55 7.31
N PRO A 38 19.03 -26.10 8.45
CA PRO A 38 18.48 -27.35 9.01
C PRO A 38 17.02 -27.26 9.48
N ARG A 39 16.49 -26.05 9.62
CA ARG A 39 15.12 -25.74 10.06
C ARG A 39 14.22 -25.29 8.91
N GLY A 40 14.63 -25.50 7.66
CA GLY A 40 13.86 -25.08 6.49
C GLY A 40 13.88 -23.58 6.22
N GLY A 41 14.78 -22.82 6.86
CA GLY A 41 14.89 -21.37 6.66
C GLY A 41 14.03 -20.53 7.60
N GLU A 42 13.31 -21.12 8.54
CA GLU A 42 12.39 -20.41 9.43
C GLU A 42 12.51 -20.85 10.89
N VAL A 43 12.07 -19.99 11.82
CA VAL A 43 12.04 -20.26 13.25
C VAL A 43 11.05 -19.35 13.99
N ASP A 44 10.28 -19.91 14.91
CA ASP A 44 9.63 -19.11 15.96
C ASP A 44 10.64 -18.85 17.08
N LEU A 45 11.07 -17.59 17.25
CA LEU A 45 12.05 -17.24 18.28
C LEU A 45 11.52 -17.52 19.69
N GLY A 46 10.21 -17.41 19.91
CA GLY A 46 9.57 -17.69 21.20
C GLY A 46 9.75 -19.13 21.67
N SER A 47 9.87 -20.07 20.72
CA SER A 47 10.02 -21.51 20.99
C SER A 47 11.43 -21.97 21.37
N LEU A 48 12.45 -21.14 21.13
CA LEU A 48 13.86 -21.52 21.35
C LEU A 48 14.28 -21.39 22.82
N PRO A 49 15.09 -22.33 23.35
CA PRO A 49 15.77 -22.16 24.65
C PRO A 49 16.57 -20.86 24.70
N GLN A 50 16.66 -20.22 25.86
CA GLN A 50 17.26 -18.89 26.02
C GLN A 50 18.73 -18.84 25.58
N GLU A 51 19.45 -19.95 25.76
CA GLU A 51 20.85 -20.18 25.41
C GLU A 51 21.09 -20.61 23.96
N ASP A 52 20.04 -20.82 23.16
CA ASP A 52 20.19 -21.22 21.75
C ASP A 52 20.92 -20.10 20.97
N PRO A 53 22.10 -20.38 20.37
CA PRO A 53 22.88 -19.36 19.67
C PRO A 53 22.15 -18.75 18.46
N LEU A 54 21.15 -19.45 17.90
CA LEU A 54 20.31 -18.91 16.82
C LEU A 54 19.56 -17.65 17.27
N ARG A 55 19.24 -17.51 18.56
CA ARG A 55 18.53 -16.33 19.07
C ARG A 55 19.32 -15.05 18.81
N GLY A 56 20.62 -15.07 19.09
CA GLY A 56 21.50 -13.93 18.86
C GLY A 56 21.61 -13.56 17.38
N LEU A 57 21.67 -14.58 16.50
CA LEU A 57 21.73 -14.38 15.05
C LEU A 57 20.44 -13.76 14.50
N VAL A 58 19.28 -14.31 14.88
CA VAL A 58 17.96 -13.80 14.48
C VAL A 58 17.76 -12.38 14.97
N MET A 59 18.02 -12.11 16.25
CA MET A 59 17.88 -10.76 16.82
C MET A 59 18.77 -9.74 16.12
N ALA A 60 20.02 -10.08 15.82
CA ALA A 60 20.94 -9.17 15.14
C ALA A 60 20.44 -8.77 13.74
N VAL A 61 20.00 -9.74 12.94
CA VAL A 61 19.52 -9.49 11.57
C VAL A 61 18.15 -8.81 11.58
N ALA A 62 17.21 -9.26 12.41
CA ALA A 62 15.89 -8.66 12.52
C ALA A 62 15.95 -7.21 13.02
N THR A 63 16.84 -6.91 13.97
CA THR A 63 17.05 -5.53 14.46
C THR A 63 17.58 -4.62 13.36
N ALA A 64 18.54 -5.09 12.57
CA ALA A 64 19.06 -4.32 11.44
C ALA A 64 17.98 -4.08 10.38
N ALA A 65 17.24 -5.12 9.99
CA ALA A 65 16.17 -5.01 9.00
C ALA A 65 15.06 -4.07 9.45
N MET A 66 14.52 -4.23 10.66
CA MET A 66 13.46 -3.36 11.18
C MET A 66 13.95 -1.92 11.43
N GLY A 67 15.26 -1.71 11.60
CA GLY A 67 15.87 -0.38 11.66
C GLY A 67 15.88 0.36 10.32
N ASP A 68 15.89 -0.38 9.21
CA ASP A 68 15.86 0.17 7.85
C ASP A 68 14.44 0.37 7.32
N LEU A 69 13.43 -0.25 7.92
CA LEU A 69 12.01 0.00 7.65
C LEU A 69 11.48 1.24 8.36
N GLY A 70 10.28 1.69 7.98
CA GLY A 70 9.55 2.75 8.68
C GLY A 70 9.41 4.03 7.86
N ILE A 71 9.55 5.17 8.53
CA ILE A 71 9.36 6.50 7.97
C ILE A 71 10.61 7.35 8.23
N GLY A 72 11.01 8.15 7.25
CA GLY A 72 12.04 9.17 7.38
C GLY A 72 11.53 10.56 7.03
N VAL A 73 12.08 11.57 7.71
CA VAL A 73 11.92 12.98 7.38
C VAL A 73 13.30 13.55 7.11
N ALA A 74 13.44 14.24 5.98
CA ALA A 74 14.68 14.86 5.55
C ALA A 74 14.46 16.34 5.22
N THR A 75 15.32 17.21 5.75
CA THR A 75 15.30 18.63 5.40
C THR A 75 16.01 18.89 4.08
N LEU A 76 15.29 19.52 3.16
CA LEU A 76 15.81 19.93 1.86
C LEU A 76 15.97 21.45 1.77
N GLN A 77 17.10 21.88 1.21
CA GLN A 77 17.37 23.27 0.87
C GLN A 77 17.54 23.44 -0.64
N ARG A 78 16.82 24.41 -1.21
CA ARG A 78 17.01 24.82 -2.60
C ARG A 78 18.25 25.68 -2.73
N GLN A 79 19.20 25.25 -3.55
CA GLN A 79 20.47 25.91 -3.79
C GLN A 79 20.33 27.04 -4.83
N GLY A 80 21.38 27.86 -4.98
CA GLY A 80 21.39 28.97 -5.95
C GLY A 80 21.26 28.54 -7.42
N ASP A 81 21.56 27.27 -7.73
CA ASP A 81 21.36 26.65 -9.04
C ASP A 81 19.92 26.11 -9.26
N GLY A 82 19.03 26.31 -8.29
CA GLY A 82 17.63 25.85 -8.33
C GLY A 82 17.42 24.40 -7.92
N ARG A 83 18.49 23.63 -7.63
CA ARG A 83 18.40 22.22 -7.23
C ARG A 83 18.14 22.07 -5.74
N TRP A 84 17.39 21.04 -5.36
CA TRP A 84 17.21 20.66 -3.97
C TRP A 84 18.40 19.80 -3.50
N ARG A 85 18.84 20.01 -2.27
CA ARG A 85 19.85 19.17 -1.60
C ARG A 85 19.44 18.89 -0.17
N HIS A 86 19.76 17.69 0.30
CA HIS A 86 19.65 17.37 1.72
C HIS A 86 20.57 18.27 2.53
N GLN A 87 20.02 18.90 3.55
CA GLN A 87 20.74 19.71 4.50
C GLN A 87 20.25 19.32 5.89
N ARG A 88 21.02 18.47 6.58
CA ARG A 88 20.70 18.02 7.93
C ARG A 88 20.45 19.22 8.83
N ASP A 89 19.32 19.21 9.53
CA ASP A 89 18.97 20.14 10.58
C ASP A 89 18.35 19.39 11.78
N GLY A 90 17.67 20.11 12.68
CA GLY A 90 17.02 19.51 13.84
C GLY A 90 15.67 18.84 13.57
N LEU A 91 15.18 18.84 12.31
CA LEU A 91 13.90 18.25 11.91
C LEU A 91 14.05 16.88 11.25
N ASP A 92 15.25 16.52 10.79
CA ASP A 92 15.57 15.18 10.32
C ASP A 92 15.19 14.14 11.37
N ARG A 93 14.43 13.11 10.95
CA ARG A 93 13.87 12.10 11.87
C ARG A 93 13.75 10.74 11.20
N ARG A 94 13.95 9.68 11.98
CA ARG A 94 13.53 8.31 11.62
C ARG A 94 12.55 7.79 12.66
N ILE A 95 11.47 7.17 12.18
CA ILE A 95 10.59 6.31 12.96
C ILE A 95 10.73 4.93 12.33
N THR A 96 11.26 3.96 13.05
CA THR A 96 11.61 2.64 12.50
C THR A 96 10.59 1.60 12.90
N GLY A 97 10.74 0.37 12.38
CA GLY A 97 9.97 -0.79 12.83
C GLY A 97 10.13 -1.12 14.32
N LEU A 98 11.14 -0.55 15.00
CA LEU A 98 11.42 -0.77 16.43
C LEU A 98 11.35 0.51 17.27
N SER A 99 10.92 1.64 16.73
CA SER A 99 10.71 2.86 17.53
C SER A 99 9.79 2.56 18.71
N GLY A 100 10.28 2.75 19.94
CA GLY A 100 9.51 2.44 21.14
C GLY A 100 9.79 1.08 21.79
N TRP A 101 10.55 0.17 21.15
CA TRP A 101 10.86 -1.16 21.72
C TRP A 101 11.80 -1.06 22.94
N GLY A 102 12.94 -0.39 22.78
CA GLY A 102 13.91 -0.15 23.86
C GLY A 102 13.79 1.21 24.54
N GLN A 103 12.91 2.09 24.03
CA GLN A 103 12.78 3.48 24.45
C GLN A 103 11.29 3.85 24.51
N PRO A 104 10.57 3.53 25.61
CA PRO A 104 9.11 3.64 25.69
C PRO A 104 8.54 5.02 25.33
N GLU A 105 9.30 6.09 25.54
CA GLU A 105 8.95 7.46 25.16
C GLU A 105 8.77 7.65 23.65
N GLN A 106 9.42 6.81 22.82
CA GLN A 106 9.30 6.82 21.36
C GLN A 106 8.17 5.95 20.82
N GLN A 107 7.44 5.25 21.69
CA GLN A 107 6.29 4.45 21.26
C GLN A 107 5.26 5.32 20.55
N LEU A 108 4.65 4.76 19.51
CA LEU A 108 3.55 5.39 18.79
C LEU A 108 2.28 5.38 19.66
N ARG A 109 1.27 6.12 19.21
CA ARG A 109 -0.06 6.16 19.82
C ARG A 109 -1.09 5.59 18.86
N VAL A 110 -2.23 5.21 19.38
CA VAL A 110 -3.41 4.84 18.61
C VAL A 110 -4.54 5.79 18.99
N SER A 111 -5.30 6.23 18.00
CA SER A 111 -6.56 6.95 18.22
C SER A 111 -7.74 6.17 17.66
N GLY A 112 -8.94 6.47 18.17
CA GLY A 112 -10.18 5.82 17.77
C GLY A 112 -10.42 4.45 18.43
N PRO A 113 -11.47 3.72 17.99
CA PRO A 113 -12.04 2.59 18.72
C PRO A 113 -11.10 1.39 18.93
N ALA A 114 -10.09 1.18 18.07
CA ALA A 114 -9.15 0.06 18.23
C ALA A 114 -8.33 0.16 19.54
N ALA A 115 -8.16 1.36 20.10
CA ALA A 115 -7.50 1.54 21.40
C ALA A 115 -8.24 0.79 22.53
N ALA A 116 -9.58 0.71 22.47
CA ALA A 116 -10.37 -0.05 23.44
C ALA A 116 -10.08 -1.56 23.35
N VAL A 117 -9.95 -2.10 22.13
CA VAL A 117 -9.57 -3.50 21.90
C VAL A 117 -8.18 -3.79 22.44
N PHE A 118 -7.22 -2.89 22.20
CA PHE A 118 -5.85 -3.09 22.67
C PHE A 118 -5.73 -3.04 24.20
N ALA A 119 -6.57 -2.25 24.88
CA ALA A 119 -6.62 -2.16 26.33
C ALA A 119 -7.49 -3.26 27.00
N ASN A 120 -8.24 -4.05 26.22
CA ASN A 120 -9.21 -5.00 26.78
C ASN A 120 -8.51 -6.17 27.50
N PRO A 121 -8.72 -6.39 28.82
CA PRO A 121 -8.12 -7.51 29.53
C PRO A 121 -8.73 -8.87 29.15
N HIS A 122 -9.94 -8.89 28.58
CA HIS A 122 -10.67 -10.10 28.20
C HIS A 122 -10.59 -10.31 26.69
N ARG A 123 -9.60 -11.10 26.26
CA ARG A 123 -9.31 -11.34 24.84
C ARG A 123 -9.12 -12.82 24.54
N LEU A 124 -9.41 -13.21 23.30
CA LEU A 124 -9.17 -14.55 22.75
C LEU A 124 -7.69 -14.75 22.39
N GLY A 125 -7.06 -13.72 21.86
CA GLY A 125 -5.66 -13.69 21.43
C GLY A 125 -4.70 -13.19 22.50
N ILE A 126 -3.52 -12.73 22.08
CA ILE A 126 -2.43 -12.36 22.99
C ILE A 126 -2.53 -10.91 23.53
N ASN A 127 -1.85 -10.64 24.64
CA ASN A 127 -1.64 -9.31 25.21
C ASN A 127 -0.14 -8.99 25.30
N ASP A 128 0.27 -7.83 24.77
CA ASP A 128 1.66 -7.35 24.78
C ASP A 128 1.95 -6.44 25.97
N GLY A 129 0.91 -6.09 26.74
CA GLY A 129 1.02 -5.21 27.90
C GLY A 129 1.21 -3.73 27.54
N LEU A 130 1.11 -3.35 26.27
CA LEU A 130 1.32 -1.98 25.81
C LEU A 130 0.04 -1.16 25.69
N ASN A 131 -1.14 -1.80 25.78
CA ASN A 131 -2.44 -1.15 25.61
C ASN A 131 -2.48 -0.32 24.31
N ASP A 132 -2.79 0.99 24.40
CA ASP A 132 -2.88 1.95 23.29
C ASP A 132 -1.52 2.37 22.69
N ARG A 133 -0.41 1.80 23.19
CA ARG A 133 0.95 2.05 22.68
C ARG A 133 1.37 0.98 21.70
N VAL A 134 2.17 1.41 20.72
CA VAL A 134 2.64 0.56 19.62
C VAL A 134 4.14 0.75 19.44
N ILE A 135 4.83 -0.35 19.19
CA ILE A 135 6.24 -0.37 18.80
C ILE A 135 6.27 -0.22 17.28
N GLY A 136 6.90 0.86 16.82
CA GLY A 136 7.27 1.07 15.43
C GLY A 136 6.13 1.08 14.41
N THR A 137 6.58 1.17 13.16
CA THR A 137 5.79 1.09 11.93
C THR A 137 6.72 0.54 10.84
N PHE A 138 6.19 -0.27 9.94
CA PHE A 138 6.92 -0.94 8.86
C PHE A 138 5.93 -1.36 7.77
N ALA A 139 6.43 -1.87 6.64
CA ALA A 139 5.60 -2.04 5.44
C ALA A 139 4.95 -0.71 5.04
N ASN A 140 5.67 0.41 5.26
CA ASN A 140 5.21 1.74 4.92
C ASN A 140 5.31 1.92 3.42
N CYS A 141 4.20 1.83 2.69
CA CYS A 141 4.17 1.97 1.25
C CYS A 141 4.14 3.46 0.84
N ALA A 142 3.07 3.94 0.20
CA ALA A 142 2.85 5.34 -0.08
C ALA A 142 2.15 6.05 1.10
N GLY A 143 1.21 6.94 0.80
CA GLY A 143 0.56 7.76 1.82
C GLY A 143 -0.03 9.03 1.23
N GLY A 144 0.04 10.13 1.98
CA GLY A 144 -0.43 11.42 1.50
C GLY A 144 -0.10 12.56 2.46
N THR A 145 -0.11 13.78 1.94
CA THR A 145 0.08 15.00 2.76
C THR A 145 -1.27 15.63 3.05
N THR A 146 -1.55 15.90 4.32
CA THR A 146 -2.79 16.58 4.71
C THR A 146 -2.70 18.08 4.36
N PRO A 147 -3.85 18.75 4.12
CA PRO A 147 -3.86 20.19 3.87
C PRO A 147 -3.30 21.05 5.01
N TRP A 148 -3.17 20.51 6.22
CA TRP A 148 -2.57 21.17 7.39
C TRP A 148 -1.08 20.81 7.62
N GLY A 149 -0.48 20.05 6.70
CA GLY A 149 0.97 19.80 6.64
C GLY A 149 1.48 18.69 7.53
N THR A 150 0.62 17.78 7.99
CA THR A 150 1.04 16.46 8.49
C THR A 150 1.12 15.47 7.33
N VAL A 151 1.81 14.35 7.54
CA VAL A 151 1.92 13.27 6.56
C VAL A 151 1.26 12.02 7.13
N LEU A 152 0.45 11.37 6.31
CA LEU A 152 -0.14 10.07 6.55
C LEU A 152 0.69 9.04 5.77
N SER A 153 1.30 8.09 6.47
CA SER A 153 2.07 6.98 5.91
C SER A 153 1.28 5.69 6.04
N ALA A 154 1.24 4.89 4.98
CA ALA A 154 0.34 3.76 4.86
C ALA A 154 1.05 2.43 5.19
N GLU A 155 0.59 1.69 6.21
CA GLU A 155 1.07 0.32 6.44
C GLU A 155 0.31 -0.65 5.52
N GLU A 156 1.05 -1.32 4.64
CA GLU A 156 0.50 -2.10 3.54
C GLU A 156 0.72 -3.60 3.80
N ASN A 157 1.75 -4.21 3.20
CA ASN A 157 2.08 -5.64 3.27
C ASN A 157 2.58 -6.16 4.64
N ILE A 158 1.88 -5.83 5.72
CA ILE A 158 2.21 -6.19 7.11
C ILE A 158 2.20 -7.70 7.38
N GLN A 159 1.45 -8.48 6.59
CA GLN A 159 1.36 -9.94 6.71
C GLN A 159 2.71 -10.63 6.49
N ASN A 160 3.64 -9.95 5.81
CA ASN A 160 5.01 -10.44 5.60
C ASN A 160 5.83 -10.41 6.89
N HIS A 161 5.39 -9.69 7.93
CA HIS A 161 6.16 -9.45 9.15
C HIS A 161 5.41 -9.76 10.45
N VAL A 162 4.08 -9.73 10.43
CA VAL A 162 3.21 -10.04 11.58
C VAL A 162 1.95 -10.79 11.14
N VAL A 163 1.26 -11.42 12.08
CA VAL A 163 0.01 -12.16 11.80
C VAL A 163 -1.11 -11.20 11.39
N GLU A 164 -1.63 -11.32 10.18
CA GLU A 164 -2.70 -10.45 9.71
C GLU A 164 -4.06 -10.78 10.35
N ALA A 165 -4.37 -12.07 10.45
CA ALA A 165 -5.65 -12.60 10.94
C ALA A 165 -5.95 -12.16 12.38
N VAL A 166 -7.23 -11.93 12.68
CA VAL A 166 -7.73 -11.56 14.00
C VAL A 166 -8.93 -12.40 14.41
N TYR A 167 -9.15 -12.52 15.72
CA TYR A 167 -10.35 -13.12 16.29
C TYR A 167 -11.54 -12.14 16.23
N ALA A 168 -12.74 -12.62 16.54
CA ALA A 168 -13.97 -11.81 16.51
C ALA A 168 -13.99 -10.64 17.52
N ASP A 169 -13.10 -10.65 18.52
CA ASP A 169 -12.91 -9.52 19.45
C ASP A 169 -11.81 -8.54 18.99
N GLY A 170 -11.25 -8.73 17.78
CA GLY A 170 -10.18 -7.91 17.21
C GLY A 170 -8.78 -8.21 17.78
N SER A 171 -8.63 -9.21 18.65
CA SER A 171 -7.32 -9.60 19.18
C SER A 171 -6.52 -10.45 18.19
N SER A 172 -5.18 -10.35 18.26
CA SER A 172 -4.25 -11.07 17.39
C SER A 172 -3.91 -12.47 17.93
N PRO A 173 -3.77 -13.49 17.07
CA PRO A 173 -3.07 -14.73 17.39
C PRO A 173 -1.61 -14.49 17.79
N ALA A 174 -0.96 -15.55 18.29
CA ALA A 174 0.43 -15.50 18.73
C ALA A 174 1.41 -15.30 17.54
N PRO A 175 2.54 -14.58 17.74
CA PRO A 175 3.55 -14.34 16.70
C PRO A 175 4.16 -15.61 16.10
N ALA A 176 4.04 -16.76 16.77
CA ALA A 176 4.45 -18.06 16.24
C ALA A 176 3.71 -18.44 14.93
N HIS A 177 2.55 -17.84 14.64
CA HIS A 177 1.83 -18.05 13.37
C HIS A 177 2.46 -17.27 12.19
N CYS A 178 3.47 -16.43 12.44
CA CYS A 178 4.26 -15.74 11.42
C CYS A 178 5.74 -15.84 11.82
N PRO A 179 6.38 -17.01 11.70
CA PRO A 179 7.75 -17.24 12.17
C PRO A 179 8.76 -16.38 11.41
N PHE A 180 9.89 -16.07 12.04
CA PHE A 180 10.99 -15.40 11.37
C PHE A 180 11.53 -16.32 10.25
N ARG A 181 11.72 -15.77 9.04
CA ARG A 181 12.18 -16.53 7.88
C ARG A 181 13.30 -15.82 7.15
N PHE A 182 14.36 -16.56 6.83
CA PHE A 182 15.43 -16.09 5.97
C PHE A 182 16.09 -17.23 5.17
N ASP A 183 16.03 -17.14 3.84
CA ASP A 183 16.66 -18.10 2.91
C ASP A 183 17.71 -17.46 1.97
N GLY A 184 17.94 -16.16 2.11
CA GLY A 184 18.81 -15.35 1.25
C GLY A 184 18.11 -14.72 0.04
N ARG A 185 16.83 -15.03 -0.19
CA ARG A 185 15.95 -14.31 -1.12
C ARG A 185 14.83 -13.59 -0.39
N ARG A 186 14.22 -14.24 0.60
CA ARG A 186 13.17 -13.68 1.45
C ARG A 186 13.68 -13.41 2.85
N LEU A 187 13.22 -12.31 3.44
CA LEU A 187 13.44 -11.94 4.84
C LEU A 187 12.10 -11.46 5.42
N GLU A 188 11.45 -12.32 6.18
CA GLU A 188 10.04 -12.20 6.60
C GLU A 188 9.88 -12.53 8.09
N GLY A 189 8.69 -12.34 8.64
CA GLY A 189 8.38 -12.60 10.05
C GLY A 189 9.19 -11.74 11.02
N LEU A 190 9.58 -10.53 10.61
CA LEU A 190 10.43 -9.63 11.37
C LEU A 190 9.82 -9.18 12.71
N GLY A 191 8.51 -9.29 12.87
CA GLY A 191 7.83 -9.02 14.14
C GLY A 191 7.90 -10.16 15.17
N ASN A 192 8.13 -11.41 14.73
CA ASN A 192 8.21 -12.57 15.63
C ASN A 192 9.31 -12.43 16.70
N PRO A 193 10.55 -12.04 16.37
CA PRO A 193 11.63 -11.87 17.35
C PRO A 193 11.30 -10.91 18.50
N PHE A 194 10.41 -9.94 18.27
CA PHE A 194 10.06 -8.89 19.22
C PHE A 194 8.68 -9.08 19.85
N GLY A 195 7.99 -10.18 19.53
CA GLY A 195 6.66 -10.48 20.06
C GLY A 195 5.57 -9.50 19.60
N LEU A 196 5.71 -8.91 18.40
CA LEU A 196 4.80 -7.87 17.92
C LEU A 196 3.39 -8.43 17.64
N GLN A 197 2.34 -7.73 18.09
CA GLN A 197 0.95 -8.11 17.86
C GLN A 197 0.45 -7.62 16.50
N GLY A 198 -0.04 -8.52 15.66
CA GLY A 198 -0.37 -8.17 14.28
C GLY A 198 -1.55 -7.22 14.11
N ASN A 199 -2.51 -7.21 15.04
CA ASN A 199 -3.63 -6.27 15.04
C ASN A 199 -3.22 -4.80 15.30
N LYS A 200 -1.96 -4.54 15.71
CA LYS A 200 -1.41 -3.19 15.90
C LYS A 200 -0.76 -2.60 14.64
N TYR A 201 -0.79 -3.32 13.51
CA TYR A 201 -0.25 -2.88 12.23
C TYR A 201 -1.29 -2.97 11.13
N GLY A 202 -1.04 -2.32 10.00
CA GLY A 202 -1.98 -2.22 8.87
C GLY A 202 -2.86 -0.97 8.99
N TRP A 203 -2.33 0.09 9.58
CA TRP A 203 -3.04 1.35 9.83
C TRP A 203 -2.40 2.49 9.04
N MET A 204 -3.18 3.54 8.81
CA MET A 204 -2.63 4.84 8.43
C MET A 204 -1.96 5.53 9.63
N VAL A 205 -0.70 5.94 9.47
CA VAL A 205 0.16 6.53 10.51
C VAL A 205 0.41 8.01 10.23
N GLU A 206 -0.09 8.89 11.09
CA GLU A 206 0.15 10.33 10.99
C GLU A 206 1.44 10.75 11.70
N ILE A 207 2.24 11.59 11.02
CA ILE A 207 3.37 12.32 11.59
C ILE A 207 3.27 13.81 11.29
N ASP A 208 3.70 14.66 12.23
CA ASP A 208 3.98 16.07 11.93
C ASP A 208 5.50 16.22 11.69
N PRO A 209 5.94 16.37 10.43
CA PRO A 209 7.36 16.47 10.10
C PRO A 209 8.01 17.74 10.67
N ARG A 210 7.21 18.75 11.08
CA ARG A 210 7.71 19.98 11.70
C ARG A 210 7.89 19.85 13.21
N GLN A 211 7.37 18.78 13.81
CA GLN A 211 7.40 18.54 15.26
C GLN A 211 7.97 17.15 15.56
N PRO A 212 9.29 16.95 15.38
CA PRO A 212 9.92 15.63 15.49
C PRO A 212 9.83 15.01 16.89
N GLN A 213 9.47 15.80 17.90
CA GLN A 213 9.27 15.33 19.27
C GLN A 213 7.87 14.71 19.49
N ARG A 214 6.89 14.97 18.62
CA ARG A 214 5.56 14.38 18.75
C ARG A 214 5.59 12.91 18.34
N PRO A 215 4.95 11.99 19.08
CA PRO A 215 4.82 10.61 18.66
C PRO A 215 3.97 10.53 17.39
N ALA A 216 4.25 9.55 16.54
CA ALA A 216 3.35 9.24 15.43
C ALA A 216 2.06 8.59 15.97
N VAL A 217 0.95 8.77 15.24
CA VAL A 217 -0.38 8.31 15.65
C VAL A 217 -0.97 7.41 14.59
N LYS A 218 -1.36 6.20 14.96
CA LYS A 218 -2.16 5.30 14.12
C LYS A 218 -3.64 5.66 14.28
N HIS A 219 -4.34 5.95 13.18
CA HIS A 219 -5.73 6.39 13.22
C HIS A 219 -6.70 5.25 12.87
N SER A 220 -7.31 4.65 13.89
CA SER A 220 -8.09 3.42 13.66
C SER A 220 -9.41 3.62 12.90
N TRP A 221 -9.97 4.83 12.91
CA TRP A 221 -11.16 5.14 12.12
C TRP A 221 -10.93 5.09 10.60
N LEU A 222 -9.67 5.10 10.14
CA LEU A 222 -9.32 4.88 8.73
C LEU A 222 -9.37 3.39 8.34
N GLY A 223 -9.63 2.49 9.31
CA GLY A 223 -9.68 1.04 9.11
C GLY A 223 -8.30 0.38 9.18
N ARG A 224 -8.29 -0.94 9.34
CA ARG A 224 -7.09 -1.78 9.25
C ARG A 224 -7.16 -2.68 8.02
N PHE A 225 -6.21 -2.50 7.12
CA PHE A 225 -6.02 -3.29 5.90
C PHE A 225 -4.64 -3.00 5.29
N ARG A 226 -4.36 -3.54 4.10
CA ARG A 226 -3.12 -3.27 3.34
C ARG A 226 -3.25 -1.89 2.69
N HIS A 227 -3.00 -0.81 3.43
CA HIS A 227 -3.16 0.54 2.89
C HIS A 227 -2.04 0.87 1.90
N GLU A 228 -2.38 1.36 0.71
CA GLU A 228 -1.38 1.88 -0.22
C GLU A 228 -1.12 3.38 0.00
N ALA A 229 -2.14 4.20 -0.24
CA ALA A 229 -2.03 5.66 -0.16
C ALA A 229 -3.32 6.33 0.33
N VAL A 230 -3.32 7.66 0.42
CA VAL A 230 -4.50 8.45 0.79
C VAL A 230 -4.67 9.75 0.03
N ALA A 231 -5.91 9.99 -0.39
CA ALA A 231 -6.39 11.29 -0.86
C ALA A 231 -7.21 11.98 0.23
N VAL A 232 -6.81 13.20 0.64
CA VAL A 232 -7.45 13.95 1.72
C VAL A 232 -8.23 15.14 1.18
N ARG A 233 -9.56 15.12 1.31
CA ARG A 233 -10.43 16.25 0.99
C ARG A 233 -10.84 16.99 2.26
N ALA A 234 -10.35 18.21 2.44
CA ALA A 234 -10.75 19.10 3.52
C ALA A 234 -11.32 20.41 2.95
N ARG A 235 -12.61 20.68 3.18
CA ARG A 235 -13.31 21.89 2.75
C ARG A 235 -14.03 22.53 3.92
N ALA A 236 -13.86 23.85 4.09
CA ALA A 236 -14.52 24.59 5.16
C ALA A 236 -16.04 24.38 5.12
N GLY A 237 -16.65 24.04 6.25
CA GLY A 237 -18.08 23.76 6.37
C GLY A 237 -18.50 22.37 5.88
N GLU A 238 -17.56 21.48 5.55
CA GLU A 238 -17.82 20.07 5.21
C GLU A 238 -17.12 19.13 6.21
N PRO A 239 -17.56 17.87 6.34
CA PRO A 239 -16.75 16.82 6.97
C PRO A 239 -15.40 16.66 6.28
N LEU A 240 -14.37 16.29 7.04
CA LEU A 240 -13.13 15.77 6.47
C LEU A 240 -13.44 14.44 5.80
N VAL A 241 -12.94 14.25 4.58
CA VAL A 241 -13.03 12.99 3.85
C VAL A 241 -11.63 12.48 3.51
N VAL A 242 -11.36 11.21 3.79
CA VAL A 242 -10.10 10.54 3.44
C VAL A 242 -10.43 9.28 2.64
N TYR A 243 -9.86 9.16 1.45
CA TYR A 243 -9.98 7.96 0.61
C TYR A 243 -8.72 7.11 0.74
N SER A 244 -8.86 5.78 0.67
CA SER A 244 -7.71 4.86 0.70
C SER A 244 -8.07 3.53 0.03
N GLY A 245 -7.10 2.91 -0.63
CA GLY A 245 -7.20 1.56 -1.20
C GLY A 245 -6.68 0.50 -0.23
N CYS A 246 -7.26 -0.70 -0.28
CA CYS A 246 -6.66 -1.92 0.27
C CYS A 246 -6.00 -2.71 -0.87
N ASP A 247 -4.68 -2.64 -1.01
CA ASP A 247 -3.98 -3.35 -2.07
C ASP A 247 -3.92 -4.86 -1.78
N ARG A 248 -4.82 -5.58 -2.44
CA ARG A 248 -4.78 -7.03 -2.64
C ARG A 248 -5.79 -7.40 -3.72
N HIS A 249 -5.66 -8.61 -4.26
CA HIS A 249 -6.70 -9.15 -5.12
C HIS A 249 -8.00 -9.29 -4.33
N GLY A 250 -9.04 -8.59 -4.77
CA GLY A 250 -10.31 -8.52 -4.06
C GLY A 250 -10.33 -7.53 -2.89
N GLY A 251 -9.33 -6.66 -2.76
CA GLY A 251 -9.33 -5.52 -1.84
C GLY A 251 -10.42 -4.50 -2.18
N HIS A 252 -10.49 -3.37 -1.46
CA HIS A 252 -11.59 -2.40 -1.62
C HIS A 252 -11.11 -0.95 -1.62
N LEU A 253 -11.97 -0.08 -2.13
CA LEU A 253 -11.83 1.37 -2.00
C LEU A 253 -12.65 1.85 -0.80
N TYR A 254 -12.00 2.54 0.13
CA TYR A 254 -12.59 3.06 1.36
C TYR A 254 -12.74 4.58 1.33
N ARG A 255 -13.69 5.06 2.12
CA ARG A 255 -13.92 6.48 2.42
C ARG A 255 -14.18 6.65 3.91
N TYR A 256 -13.30 7.36 4.59
CA TYR A 256 -13.54 7.86 5.94
C TYR A 256 -14.22 9.22 5.89
N VAL A 257 -15.17 9.45 6.81
CA VAL A 257 -15.87 10.74 6.97
C VAL A 257 -15.90 11.15 8.44
N SER A 258 -15.37 12.34 8.76
CA SER A 258 -15.33 12.84 10.15
C SER A 258 -16.70 13.27 10.71
N SER A 259 -16.86 13.10 12.03
CA SER A 259 -18.04 13.60 12.76
C SER A 259 -18.04 15.12 12.96
N ALA A 260 -16.88 15.78 12.88
CA ALA A 260 -16.70 17.22 13.08
C ALA A 260 -16.32 17.96 11.78
N LEU A 261 -16.62 19.28 11.68
CA LEU A 261 -16.44 20.07 10.44
C LEU A 261 -15.00 20.52 10.36
N VAL A 262 -14.52 20.57 9.13
CA VAL A 262 -13.36 21.37 8.82
C VAL A 262 -13.82 22.83 8.90
N ASP A 263 -13.24 23.60 9.81
CA ASP A 263 -13.47 25.05 9.87
C ASP A 263 -12.51 25.78 8.93
N ASP A 264 -11.21 25.51 9.08
CA ASP A 264 -10.12 25.95 8.21
C ASP A 264 -9.32 24.72 7.76
N PRO A 265 -9.27 24.39 6.46
CA PRO A 265 -8.55 23.23 5.94
C PRO A 265 -7.07 23.17 6.34
N THR A 266 -6.42 24.32 6.53
CA THR A 266 -4.98 24.40 6.80
C THR A 266 -4.63 24.37 8.28
N ASN A 267 -5.63 24.35 9.17
CA ASN A 267 -5.42 24.40 10.61
C ASN A 267 -4.74 23.12 11.13
N PRO A 268 -3.54 23.20 11.75
CA PRO A 268 -2.83 22.04 12.30
C PRO A 268 -3.61 21.24 13.35
N ALA A 269 -4.64 21.82 13.95
CA ALA A 269 -5.51 21.10 14.88
C ALA A 269 -6.39 20.06 14.17
N ASN A 270 -6.47 20.04 12.83
CA ASN A 270 -7.36 19.15 12.07
C ASN A 270 -7.00 17.66 12.18
N SER A 271 -5.81 17.28 12.67
CA SER A 271 -5.51 15.91 13.08
C SER A 271 -6.56 15.34 14.07
N ARG A 272 -7.18 16.20 14.89
CA ARG A 272 -8.28 15.81 15.78
C ARG A 272 -9.51 15.27 15.04
N LEU A 273 -9.68 15.63 13.78
CA LEU A 273 -10.82 15.20 12.97
C LEU A 273 -10.71 13.73 12.57
N LEU A 274 -9.51 13.12 12.65
CA LEU A 274 -9.28 11.70 12.36
C LEU A 274 -9.61 10.77 13.54
N THR A 275 -9.98 11.33 14.70
CA THR A 275 -10.21 10.55 15.93
C THR A 275 -11.66 10.12 16.10
N ASP A 276 -12.59 10.68 15.33
CA ASP A 276 -14.01 10.34 15.40
C ASP A 276 -14.73 10.52 14.05
N GLY A 277 -15.48 9.52 13.62
CA GLY A 277 -16.17 9.55 12.34
C GLY A 277 -16.81 8.21 12.00
N ARG A 278 -16.79 7.87 10.72
CA ARG A 278 -17.25 6.58 10.22
C ARG A 278 -16.40 6.14 9.03
N LEU A 279 -16.23 4.84 8.90
CA LEU A 279 -15.58 4.23 7.75
C LEU A 279 -16.65 3.67 6.81
N GLU A 280 -16.47 3.93 5.53
CA GLU A 280 -17.35 3.48 4.46
C GLU A 280 -16.52 2.80 3.36
N VAL A 281 -17.17 1.95 2.58
CA VAL A 281 -16.54 1.16 1.53
C VAL A 281 -17.37 1.22 0.26
N ALA A 282 -16.70 1.24 -0.89
CA ALA A 282 -17.34 1.39 -2.19
C ALA A 282 -18.06 0.09 -2.62
N GLN A 283 -19.30 0.26 -3.08
CA GLN A 283 -19.97 -0.69 -3.96
C GLN A 283 -20.13 -0.03 -5.33
N LEU A 284 -19.37 -0.52 -6.31
CA LEU A 284 -19.41 -0.07 -7.70
C LEU A 284 -20.48 -0.85 -8.47
N LEU A 285 -21.27 -0.13 -9.26
CA LEU A 285 -22.29 -0.70 -10.15
C LEU A 285 -21.81 -0.58 -11.60
N SER A 286 -22.10 -1.59 -12.42
CA SER A 286 -21.62 -1.69 -13.80
C SER A 286 -22.15 -0.59 -14.75
N ASP A 287 -23.11 0.23 -14.29
CA ASP A 287 -23.62 1.39 -15.02
C ASP A 287 -22.77 2.66 -14.84
N GLY A 288 -21.62 2.55 -14.16
CA GLY A 288 -20.73 3.68 -13.87
C GLY A 288 -21.18 4.52 -12.67
N THR A 289 -22.14 4.04 -11.90
CA THR A 289 -22.51 4.63 -10.60
C THR A 289 -22.02 3.77 -9.45
N GLY A 290 -22.07 4.29 -8.24
CA GLY A 290 -21.79 3.50 -7.05
C GLY A 290 -22.37 4.13 -5.80
N VAL A 291 -22.30 3.36 -4.71
CA VAL A 291 -22.77 3.75 -3.38
C VAL A 291 -21.72 3.46 -2.33
N TRP A 292 -21.71 4.27 -1.28
CA TRP A 292 -20.87 4.03 -0.11
C TRP A 292 -21.67 3.22 0.93
N LEU A 293 -21.15 2.04 1.29
CA LEU A 293 -21.67 1.19 2.36
C LEU A 293 -20.94 1.51 3.66
N VAL A 294 -21.63 1.56 4.78
CA VAL A 294 -21.03 1.97 6.06
C VAL A 294 -20.61 0.74 6.84
N LEU A 295 -19.44 0.76 7.46
CA LEU A 295 -19.02 -0.28 8.40
C LEU A 295 -19.55 0.11 9.79
N ASP A 296 -20.76 -0.36 10.09
CA ASP A 296 -21.44 -0.12 11.37
C ASP A 296 -22.02 -1.44 11.91
N PRO A 297 -22.07 -1.68 13.24
CA PRO A 297 -22.65 -2.89 13.80
C PRO A 297 -24.06 -3.23 13.30
N ALA A 298 -24.90 -2.24 12.99
CA ALA A 298 -26.25 -2.47 12.48
C ALA A 298 -26.30 -2.81 10.98
N THR A 299 -25.17 -2.76 10.27
CA THR A 299 -25.11 -3.00 8.82
C THR A 299 -25.39 -4.47 8.52
N VAL A 300 -26.32 -4.70 7.59
CA VAL A 300 -26.75 -6.03 7.18
C VAL A 300 -25.62 -6.78 6.46
N VAL A 301 -25.44 -8.05 6.82
CA VAL A 301 -24.54 -8.97 6.11
C VAL A 301 -25.16 -9.37 4.78
N ASN A 302 -24.52 -8.98 3.70
CA ASN A 302 -24.96 -9.21 2.33
C ASN A 302 -23.77 -9.29 1.34
N PRO A 303 -22.87 -10.26 1.49
CA PRO A 303 -21.71 -10.40 0.63
C PRO A 303 -22.09 -10.85 -0.78
N LEU A 304 -21.16 -10.70 -1.73
CA LEU A 304 -21.33 -11.26 -3.06
C LEU A 304 -21.44 -12.80 -3.00
N PRO A 305 -22.45 -13.41 -3.66
CA PRO A 305 -22.64 -14.85 -3.62
C PRO A 305 -21.58 -15.58 -4.47
N PRO A 306 -21.23 -16.84 -4.13
CA PRO A 306 -20.42 -17.70 -5.00
C PRO A 306 -20.87 -17.71 -6.47
N SER A 307 -22.18 -17.77 -6.71
CA SER A 307 -22.77 -17.73 -8.06
C SER A 307 -22.45 -16.46 -8.87
N HIS A 308 -22.08 -15.35 -8.20
CA HIS A 308 -21.63 -14.11 -8.85
C HIS A 308 -20.32 -14.30 -9.62
N PHE A 309 -19.38 -15.07 -9.09
CA PHE A 309 -18.10 -15.32 -9.75
C PHE A 309 -18.21 -16.46 -10.77
N GLU A 310 -19.02 -17.49 -10.47
CA GLU A 310 -19.22 -18.65 -11.33
C GLU A 310 -19.79 -18.29 -12.71
N ARG A 311 -20.73 -17.32 -12.77
CA ARG A 311 -21.27 -16.80 -14.04
C ARG A 311 -20.22 -16.15 -14.95
N HIS A 312 -19.06 -15.77 -14.40
CA HIS A 312 -17.92 -15.23 -15.13
C HIS A 312 -16.80 -16.27 -15.33
N GLY A 313 -17.04 -17.54 -14.98
CA GLY A 313 -16.06 -18.62 -15.10
C GLY A 313 -14.94 -18.58 -14.05
N LEU A 314 -15.16 -17.87 -12.93
CA LEU A 314 -14.21 -17.77 -11.82
C LEU A 314 -14.68 -18.62 -10.63
N PRO A 315 -13.75 -19.18 -9.83
CA PRO A 315 -14.11 -19.84 -8.58
C PRO A 315 -14.68 -18.83 -7.56
N PRO A 316 -15.42 -19.30 -6.54
CA PRO A 316 -15.90 -18.44 -5.45
C PRO A 316 -14.75 -17.65 -4.81
N ALA A 317 -14.83 -16.32 -4.84
CA ALA A 317 -13.70 -15.46 -4.46
C ALA A 317 -13.89 -14.73 -3.12
N THR A 318 -15.12 -14.50 -2.64
CA THR A 318 -15.35 -13.75 -1.40
C THR A 318 -14.96 -14.54 -0.15
N LEU A 319 -14.04 -13.96 0.62
CA LEU A 319 -13.68 -14.42 1.96
C LEU A 319 -14.54 -13.73 3.02
N LEU A 320 -15.05 -14.50 3.97
CA LEU A 320 -15.85 -14.01 5.08
C LEU A 320 -15.18 -14.35 6.41
N PRO A 321 -15.46 -13.61 7.49
CA PRO A 321 -15.04 -14.04 8.81
C PRO A 321 -15.55 -15.47 9.10
N HIS A 322 -14.72 -16.34 9.68
CA HIS A 322 -15.09 -17.73 10.00
C HIS A 322 -16.48 -17.85 10.65
N ARG A 323 -17.31 -18.83 10.28
CA ARG A 323 -18.57 -19.16 10.99
C ARG A 323 -18.35 -19.54 12.44
N ASP A 324 -17.20 -20.11 12.75
CA ASP A 324 -16.76 -20.29 14.13
C ASP A 324 -15.98 -19.05 14.56
N ARG A 325 -16.65 -18.14 15.28
CA ARG A 325 -16.07 -16.87 15.75
C ARG A 325 -14.99 -17.03 16.82
N SER A 326 -14.70 -18.26 17.26
CA SER A 326 -13.54 -18.56 18.10
C SER A 326 -12.24 -18.74 17.29
N ARG A 327 -12.33 -18.86 15.96
CA ARG A 327 -11.18 -18.96 15.05
C ARG A 327 -10.84 -17.58 14.48
N ALA A 328 -9.55 -17.27 14.43
CA ALA A 328 -9.07 -16.07 13.76
C ALA A 328 -9.05 -16.24 12.23
N GLY A 329 -9.29 -15.16 11.50
CA GLY A 329 -9.21 -15.12 10.05
C GLY A 329 -10.50 -15.46 9.32
N ALA A 330 -10.37 -15.99 8.10
CA ALA A 330 -11.44 -16.06 7.12
C ALA A 330 -11.72 -17.48 6.61
N GLU A 331 -12.92 -17.69 6.08
CA GLU A 331 -13.28 -18.83 5.27
C GLU A 331 -13.92 -18.43 3.96
N ARG A 332 -13.85 -19.35 3.01
CA ARG A 332 -14.52 -19.27 1.71
C ARG A 332 -15.79 -20.10 1.76
N LEU A 333 -16.91 -19.52 1.33
CA LEU A 333 -18.16 -20.25 1.16
C LEU A 333 -18.24 -20.80 -0.27
N ASN A 334 -18.68 -22.05 -0.42
CA ASN A 334 -18.64 -22.74 -1.71
C ASN A 334 -20.00 -22.79 -2.42
N SER A 335 -21.07 -22.26 -1.82
CA SER A 335 -22.39 -22.21 -2.45
C SER A 335 -23.28 -21.09 -1.90
N ASP A 336 -24.28 -20.69 -2.67
CA ASP A 336 -25.28 -19.72 -2.25
C ASP A 336 -26.12 -20.21 -1.06
N ALA A 337 -26.35 -21.53 -0.95
CA ALA A 337 -27.06 -22.13 0.18
C ALA A 337 -26.25 -22.00 1.49
N GLU A 338 -24.94 -22.23 1.42
CA GLU A 338 -24.02 -21.95 2.50
C GLU A 338 -24.06 -20.47 2.92
N LEU A 339 -24.08 -19.55 1.95
CA LEU A 339 -24.19 -18.13 2.23
C LEU A 339 -25.52 -17.77 2.90
N GLN A 340 -26.65 -18.36 2.48
CA GLN A 340 -27.93 -18.15 3.15
C GLN A 340 -27.89 -18.56 4.63
N LEU A 341 -27.30 -19.72 4.94
CA LEU A 341 -27.11 -20.16 6.32
C LEU A 341 -26.19 -19.23 7.12
N TYR A 342 -25.15 -18.70 6.47
CA TYR A 342 -24.26 -17.71 7.08
C TYR A 342 -25.02 -16.45 7.50
N ARG A 343 -25.83 -15.87 6.58
CA ARG A 343 -26.64 -14.67 6.82
C ARG A 343 -27.74 -14.86 7.86
N GLN A 344 -28.32 -16.06 7.93
CA GLN A 344 -29.30 -16.41 8.97
C GLN A 344 -28.65 -16.45 10.36
N ARG A 345 -27.40 -16.94 10.44
CA ARG A 345 -26.64 -16.98 11.69
C ARG A 345 -26.10 -15.61 12.09
N TYR A 346 -25.71 -14.80 11.11
CA TYR A 346 -25.13 -13.47 11.30
C TYR A 346 -25.88 -12.43 10.45
N PRO A 347 -27.02 -11.91 10.93
CA PRO A 347 -27.80 -10.93 10.20
C PRO A 347 -27.08 -9.59 9.95
N THR A 348 -26.25 -9.15 10.90
CA THR A 348 -25.55 -7.87 10.89
C THR A 348 -24.07 -8.00 11.24
N LEU A 349 -23.27 -6.97 10.97
CA LEU A 349 -21.86 -6.94 11.41
C LEU A 349 -21.73 -7.09 12.93
N GLY A 350 -22.67 -6.55 13.71
CA GLY A 350 -22.69 -6.70 15.17
C GLY A 350 -22.82 -8.15 15.63
N ASP A 351 -23.39 -9.04 14.81
CA ASP A 351 -23.46 -10.47 15.11
C ASP A 351 -22.12 -11.19 14.84
N LEU A 352 -21.26 -10.62 13.98
CA LEU A 352 -19.95 -11.17 13.62
C LEU A 352 -18.83 -10.78 14.59
N TYR A 353 -18.95 -9.64 15.26
CA TYR A 353 -17.90 -9.07 16.09
C TYR A 353 -18.35 -8.91 17.55
N ALA A 354 -17.49 -9.32 18.47
CA ALA A 354 -17.78 -9.36 19.89
C ALA A 354 -17.70 -7.97 20.56
N GLY A 355 -18.32 -7.85 21.74
CA GLY A 355 -18.30 -6.63 22.55
C GLY A 355 -19.49 -5.71 22.30
N SER A 356 -19.35 -4.45 22.71
CA SER A 356 -20.34 -3.38 22.46
C SER A 356 -19.64 -2.01 22.43
N GLY A 357 -20.28 -0.99 21.85
CA GLY A 357 -19.72 0.35 21.75
C GLY A 357 -18.35 0.36 21.05
N GLU A 358 -17.37 1.04 21.65
CA GLU A 358 -16.02 1.16 21.08
C GLU A 358 -15.29 -0.20 20.93
N LEU A 359 -15.57 -1.18 21.78
CA LEU A 359 -14.95 -2.51 21.65
C LEU A 359 -15.40 -3.21 20.36
N GLN A 360 -16.71 -3.19 20.08
CA GLN A 360 -17.26 -3.82 18.89
C GLN A 360 -16.86 -3.04 17.63
N MET A 361 -16.90 -1.71 17.67
CA MET A 361 -16.46 -0.88 16.56
C MET A 361 -14.95 -1.05 16.30
N GLY A 362 -14.14 -1.14 17.36
CA GLY A 362 -12.71 -1.44 17.25
C GLY A 362 -12.45 -2.78 16.58
N ALA A 363 -13.20 -3.83 16.96
CA ALA A 363 -13.08 -5.15 16.32
C ALA A 363 -13.46 -5.11 14.83
N ILE A 364 -14.53 -4.39 14.46
CA ILE A 364 -14.93 -4.17 13.06
C ILE A 364 -13.83 -3.44 12.27
N LEU A 365 -13.24 -2.37 12.84
CA LEU A 365 -12.19 -1.59 12.16
C LEU A 365 -10.89 -2.38 12.03
N ILE A 366 -10.53 -3.19 13.02
CA ILE A 366 -9.36 -4.08 12.98
C ILE A 366 -9.51 -5.16 11.88
N ASP A 367 -10.74 -5.58 11.58
CA ASP A 367 -11.06 -6.58 10.58
C ASP A 367 -11.78 -5.97 9.35
N ALA A 368 -11.49 -4.70 9.05
CA ALA A 368 -12.25 -3.89 8.09
C ALA A 368 -12.32 -4.49 6.67
N HIS A 369 -11.30 -5.25 6.25
CA HIS A 369 -11.33 -5.98 4.98
C HIS A 369 -12.44 -7.06 4.96
N LEU A 370 -12.49 -7.93 5.96
CA LEU A 370 -13.50 -8.98 6.00
C LEU A 370 -14.90 -8.44 6.34
N ALA A 371 -14.97 -7.37 7.15
CA ALA A 371 -16.23 -6.66 7.38
C ALA A 371 -16.78 -6.05 6.09
N ALA A 372 -15.93 -5.45 5.24
CA ALA A 372 -16.31 -4.93 3.94
C ALA A 372 -16.81 -6.03 2.99
N ASN A 373 -16.11 -7.17 2.92
CA ASN A 373 -16.58 -8.36 2.20
C ASN A 373 -17.98 -8.77 2.68
N ALA A 374 -18.18 -8.85 4.00
CA ALA A 374 -19.44 -9.30 4.61
C ALA A 374 -20.65 -8.41 4.28
N ILE A 375 -20.46 -7.11 4.04
CA ILE A 375 -21.57 -6.19 3.71
C ILE A 375 -21.77 -5.98 2.21
N GLY A 376 -20.97 -6.64 1.36
CA GLY A 376 -21.14 -6.59 -0.09
C GLY A 376 -20.41 -5.44 -0.78
N ALA A 377 -19.28 -5.00 -0.21
CA ALA A 377 -18.34 -4.14 -0.93
C ALA A 377 -17.91 -4.80 -2.25
N THR A 378 -17.63 -3.99 -3.26
CA THR A 378 -17.08 -4.51 -4.52
C THR A 378 -15.63 -4.94 -4.29
N PRO A 379 -15.25 -6.19 -4.58
CA PRO A 379 -13.87 -6.61 -4.57
C PRO A 379 -13.17 -6.05 -5.81
N THR A 380 -12.05 -5.38 -5.62
CA THR A 380 -11.38 -4.56 -6.63
C THR A 380 -10.06 -5.16 -7.10
N ALA A 381 -9.56 -4.63 -8.21
CA ALA A 381 -8.35 -5.07 -8.88
C ALA A 381 -7.10 -4.41 -8.30
N ARG A 382 -6.80 -4.69 -7.03
CA ARG A 382 -5.60 -4.16 -6.34
C ARG A 382 -5.53 -2.63 -6.38
N PRO A 383 -6.39 -1.93 -5.62
CA PRO A 383 -6.39 -0.47 -5.55
C PRO A 383 -5.11 -0.03 -4.87
N GLU A 384 -4.27 0.67 -5.64
CA GLU A 384 -3.04 1.24 -5.15
C GLU A 384 -3.28 2.72 -4.77
N ASP A 385 -2.62 3.66 -5.45
CA ASP A 385 -2.59 5.06 -5.04
C ASP A 385 -3.90 5.81 -5.33
N THR A 386 -4.13 6.86 -4.55
CA THR A 386 -5.28 7.75 -4.67
C THR A 386 -4.85 9.21 -4.59
N ASP A 387 -5.27 10.02 -5.57
CA ASP A 387 -5.02 11.47 -5.57
C ASP A 387 -6.27 12.25 -5.99
N LEU A 388 -6.37 13.53 -5.61
CA LEU A 388 -7.47 14.40 -6.00
C LEU A 388 -7.06 15.27 -7.17
N ASP A 389 -7.87 15.25 -8.23
CA ASP A 389 -7.75 16.24 -9.30
C ASP A 389 -8.01 17.65 -8.72
N PRO A 390 -7.02 18.56 -8.71
CA PRO A 390 -7.17 19.88 -8.08
C PRO A 390 -8.18 20.77 -8.82
N ARG A 391 -8.57 20.43 -10.04
CA ARG A 391 -9.51 21.20 -10.87
C ARG A 391 -10.95 20.79 -10.67
N SER A 392 -11.24 19.49 -10.61
CA SER A 392 -12.60 18.97 -10.42
C SER A 392 -12.91 18.56 -8.99
N GLY A 393 -11.88 18.21 -8.21
CA GLY A 393 -12.01 17.56 -6.90
C GLY A 393 -12.37 16.07 -6.99
N ASP A 394 -12.38 15.49 -8.19
CA ASP A 394 -12.58 14.05 -8.39
C ASP A 394 -11.41 13.26 -7.81
N LEU A 395 -11.71 12.07 -7.33
CA LEU A 395 -10.72 11.09 -6.92
C LEU A 395 -10.19 10.33 -8.14
N LEU A 396 -8.87 10.18 -8.22
CA LEU A 396 -8.21 9.23 -9.11
C LEU A 396 -7.70 8.06 -8.30
N ILE A 397 -7.80 6.87 -8.86
CA ILE A 397 -7.37 5.62 -8.22
C ILE A 397 -6.62 4.79 -9.27
N SER A 398 -5.43 4.29 -8.95
CA SER A 398 -4.77 3.25 -9.74
C SER A 398 -5.22 1.87 -9.26
N PHE A 399 -5.41 0.97 -10.20
CA PHE A 399 -5.73 -0.43 -9.96
C PHE A 399 -4.70 -1.26 -10.71
N THR A 400 -3.76 -1.86 -9.99
CA THR A 400 -2.52 -2.35 -10.61
C THR A 400 -2.74 -3.60 -11.45
N ALA A 401 -3.62 -4.51 -11.00
CA ALA A 401 -3.84 -5.78 -11.67
C ALA A 401 -5.20 -6.40 -11.30
N GLY A 402 -5.91 -6.87 -12.32
CA GLY A 402 -7.03 -7.79 -12.13
C GLY A 402 -6.56 -9.21 -11.82
N GLY A 403 -7.50 -10.14 -11.79
CA GLY A 403 -7.21 -11.55 -11.50
C GLY A 403 -7.53 -11.92 -10.05
N SER A 404 -6.86 -12.95 -9.53
CA SER A 404 -7.18 -13.57 -8.24
C SER A 404 -5.94 -14.09 -7.52
N SER A 405 -5.99 -14.08 -6.19
CA SER A 405 -5.07 -14.78 -5.30
C SER A 405 -5.85 -15.56 -4.22
N GLU A 406 -5.14 -16.07 -3.22
CA GLU A 406 -5.75 -16.65 -2.02
C GLU A 406 -6.62 -15.65 -1.23
N ASP A 407 -6.32 -14.36 -1.32
CA ASP A 407 -7.04 -13.27 -0.66
C ASP A 407 -8.40 -12.97 -1.31
N GLY A 408 -8.58 -13.29 -2.60
CA GLY A 408 -9.79 -12.95 -3.33
C GLY A 408 -9.57 -12.76 -4.82
N ALA A 409 -10.57 -12.17 -5.49
CA ALA A 409 -10.51 -11.85 -6.92
C ALA A 409 -11.20 -10.51 -7.18
N ALA A 410 -10.70 -9.77 -8.17
CA ALA A 410 -11.38 -8.56 -8.65
C ALA A 410 -12.75 -8.91 -9.24
N ASP A 411 -13.75 -8.04 -9.05
CA ASP A 411 -15.08 -8.25 -9.64
C ASP A 411 -15.03 -8.08 -11.17
N PRO A 412 -15.21 -9.16 -11.96
CA PRO A 412 -15.14 -9.10 -13.42
C PRO A 412 -16.28 -8.28 -14.05
N ALA A 413 -17.35 -7.98 -13.30
CA ALA A 413 -18.40 -7.07 -13.76
C ALA A 413 -17.92 -5.62 -13.85
N ILE A 414 -16.86 -5.27 -13.13
CA ILE A 414 -16.30 -3.91 -13.02
C ILE A 414 -14.91 -3.84 -13.67
N PHE A 415 -14.05 -4.82 -13.38
CA PHE A 415 -12.66 -4.88 -13.83
C PHE A 415 -12.50 -5.94 -14.92
N HIS A 416 -12.55 -5.50 -16.17
CA HIS A 416 -12.37 -6.37 -17.33
C HIS A 416 -11.50 -5.69 -18.40
N GLY A 417 -10.88 -6.53 -19.23
CA GLY A 417 -10.08 -6.05 -20.35
C GLY A 417 -10.93 -5.43 -21.47
N PRO A 418 -10.32 -4.75 -22.46
CA PRO A 418 -11.02 -4.10 -23.56
C PRO A 418 -11.96 -5.00 -24.37
N ALA A 419 -11.72 -6.31 -24.39
CA ALA A 419 -12.57 -7.32 -25.01
C ALA A 419 -13.41 -8.12 -23.99
N GLN A 420 -13.74 -7.51 -22.84
CA GLN A 420 -14.53 -8.09 -21.75
C GLN A 420 -13.88 -9.32 -21.10
N GLN A 421 -12.55 -9.40 -21.11
CA GLN A 421 -11.83 -10.46 -20.43
C GLN A 421 -11.99 -10.31 -18.92
N ALA A 422 -12.50 -11.36 -18.24
CA ALA A 422 -12.66 -11.38 -16.79
C ALA A 422 -11.33 -11.28 -16.03
N ASN A 423 -10.23 -11.70 -16.66
CA ASN A 423 -8.88 -11.49 -16.14
C ASN A 423 -8.12 -10.52 -17.05
N TRP A 424 -7.59 -9.45 -16.45
CA TRP A 424 -6.78 -8.45 -17.13
C TRP A 424 -5.64 -8.01 -16.20
N PRO A 425 -4.41 -8.49 -16.43
CA PRO A 425 -3.31 -8.34 -15.47
C PRO A 425 -2.59 -6.99 -15.57
N TYR A 426 -3.01 -6.10 -16.48
CA TYR A 426 -2.27 -4.88 -16.82
C TYR A 426 -2.78 -3.62 -16.12
N GLY A 427 -3.91 -3.70 -15.43
CA GLY A 427 -4.41 -2.62 -14.58
C GLY A 427 -5.16 -1.47 -15.29
N TRP A 428 -5.60 -0.50 -14.49
CA TRP A 428 -6.43 0.65 -14.89
C TRP A 428 -6.12 1.88 -14.04
N VAL A 429 -6.51 3.06 -14.53
CA VAL A 429 -6.70 4.25 -13.70
C VAL A 429 -8.16 4.64 -13.78
N MET A 430 -8.81 4.75 -12.62
CA MET A 430 -10.21 5.16 -12.48
C MET A 430 -10.30 6.61 -12.03
N ARG A 431 -11.34 7.30 -12.49
CA ARG A 431 -11.80 8.58 -11.95
C ARG A 431 -13.16 8.39 -11.29
N LEU A 432 -13.31 8.90 -10.07
CA LEU A 432 -14.52 8.84 -9.26
C LEU A 432 -14.96 10.26 -8.84
N SER A 433 -16.16 10.64 -9.24
CA SER A 433 -16.83 11.88 -8.85
C SER A 433 -17.76 11.62 -7.68
N ASP A 434 -17.33 12.00 -6.48
CA ASP A 434 -18.06 11.76 -5.24
C ASP A 434 -19.03 12.90 -4.92
N THR A 435 -20.18 12.55 -4.32
CA THR A 435 -21.08 13.56 -3.77
C THR A 435 -20.57 14.07 -2.42
N THR A 436 -20.91 15.31 -2.06
CA THR A 436 -20.53 15.87 -0.76
C THR A 436 -21.06 14.99 0.36
N ALA A 437 -20.15 14.54 1.24
CA ALA A 437 -20.51 13.70 2.37
C ALA A 437 -21.36 14.47 3.38
N ASN A 438 -22.42 13.84 3.88
CA ASN A 438 -23.29 14.39 4.92
C ASN A 438 -23.00 13.75 6.27
N ARG A 439 -23.05 14.51 7.36
CA ARG A 439 -22.94 13.96 8.72
C ARG A 439 -24.12 13.16 9.19
N GLY A 440 -25.32 13.65 8.90
CA GLY A 440 -26.56 13.07 9.40
C GLY A 440 -27.05 11.90 8.55
N THR A 441 -26.39 11.61 7.42
CA THR A 441 -26.79 10.55 6.50
C THR A 441 -25.55 9.79 6.05
N PRO A 442 -25.27 8.63 6.68
CA PRO A 442 -24.20 7.74 6.25
C PRO A 442 -24.37 7.25 4.80
N GLY A 443 -23.26 6.90 4.17
CA GLY A 443 -23.22 6.48 2.77
C GLY A 443 -23.24 7.65 1.80
N GLY A 444 -23.82 7.45 0.63
CA GLY A 444 -23.84 8.44 -0.45
C GLY A 444 -23.70 7.76 -1.80
N ARG A 445 -23.68 8.57 -2.86
CA ARG A 445 -23.53 8.08 -4.24
C ARG A 445 -22.33 8.71 -4.91
N PHE A 446 -21.79 8.03 -5.89
CA PHE A 446 -20.74 8.55 -6.75
C PHE A 446 -20.95 8.08 -8.19
N ARG A 447 -20.22 8.69 -9.11
CA ARG A 447 -20.04 8.21 -10.47
C ARG A 447 -18.58 7.85 -10.67
N TRP A 448 -18.31 6.86 -11.50
CA TRP A 448 -16.96 6.42 -11.80
C TRP A 448 -16.81 6.07 -13.28
N ARG A 449 -15.58 6.15 -13.78
CA ARG A 449 -15.18 5.67 -15.11
C ARG A 449 -13.69 5.35 -15.14
N MET A 450 -13.29 4.38 -15.95
CA MET A 450 -11.87 4.19 -16.27
C MET A 450 -11.41 5.32 -17.18
N VAL A 451 -10.31 5.98 -16.82
CA VAL A 451 -9.65 7.03 -17.61
C VAL A 451 -8.39 6.51 -18.32
N ALA A 452 -7.83 5.40 -17.83
CA ALA A 452 -6.72 4.71 -18.46
C ALA A 452 -6.88 3.20 -18.31
N THR A 453 -6.34 2.44 -19.26
CA THR A 453 -6.31 0.97 -19.21
C THR A 453 -4.95 0.51 -19.68
N GLY A 454 -4.24 -0.21 -18.83
CA GLY A 454 -2.95 -0.82 -19.17
C GLY A 454 -3.15 -1.94 -20.18
N GLY A 455 -2.06 -2.44 -20.74
CA GLY A 455 -2.03 -3.46 -21.77
C GLY A 455 -1.39 -2.96 -23.06
N THR A 456 -1.06 -3.89 -23.95
CA THR A 456 -0.43 -3.54 -25.22
C THR A 456 -1.42 -2.80 -26.14
N PRO A 457 -0.96 -1.88 -27.01
CA PRO A 457 -1.85 -1.13 -27.89
C PRO A 457 -2.73 -2.01 -28.80
N TRP A 458 -2.23 -3.16 -29.24
CA TRP A 458 -2.99 -4.07 -30.10
C TRP A 458 -4.00 -4.94 -29.36
N GLN A 459 -3.94 -5.00 -28.03
CA GLN A 459 -4.98 -5.61 -27.20
C GLN A 459 -6.00 -4.54 -26.70
N GLY A 460 -5.84 -3.28 -27.11
CA GLY A 460 -6.70 -2.17 -26.70
C GLY A 460 -6.24 -1.41 -25.44
N GLY A 461 -5.04 -1.70 -24.92
CA GLY A 461 -4.44 -0.95 -23.82
C GLY A 461 -3.66 0.29 -24.29
N MET A 462 -3.15 1.07 -23.34
CA MET A 462 -2.45 2.34 -23.61
C MET A 462 -0.91 2.22 -23.69
N GLY A 463 -0.35 1.02 -23.54
CA GLY A 463 1.09 0.77 -23.70
C GLY A 463 1.91 0.73 -22.41
N PHE A 464 1.26 0.88 -21.25
CA PHE A 464 1.83 0.62 -19.92
C PHE A 464 1.21 -0.65 -19.31
N ALA A 465 1.76 -1.15 -18.21
CA ALA A 465 1.15 -2.19 -17.39
C ALA A 465 1.43 -1.92 -15.91
N ASN A 466 0.54 -2.39 -15.03
CA ASN A 466 0.65 -2.30 -13.58
C ASN A 466 0.85 -0.85 -13.10
N PRO A 467 -0.14 0.03 -13.39
CA PRO A 467 -0.11 1.40 -12.89
C PRO A 467 -0.21 1.38 -11.37
N ASP A 468 0.71 2.06 -10.73
CA ASP A 468 0.83 2.17 -9.29
C ASP A 468 0.68 3.64 -8.88
N ASN A 469 1.72 4.29 -8.35
CA ASN A 469 1.53 5.58 -7.72
C ASN A 469 1.13 6.69 -8.72
N LEU A 470 0.36 7.65 -8.23
CA LEU A 470 -0.22 8.75 -8.99
C LEU A 470 0.24 10.10 -8.43
N ALA A 471 0.30 11.09 -9.30
CA ALA A 471 0.32 12.50 -8.91
C ALA A 471 -0.44 13.33 -9.93
N VAL A 472 -1.19 14.32 -9.47
CA VAL A 472 -1.88 15.26 -10.37
C VAL A 472 -1.25 16.64 -10.26
N ASP A 473 -0.79 17.17 -11.39
CA ASP A 473 -0.31 18.54 -11.41
C ASP A 473 -1.47 19.56 -11.43
N ARG A 474 -1.15 20.84 -11.20
CA ARG A 474 -2.13 21.94 -11.15
C ARG A 474 -2.92 22.12 -12.44
N SER A 475 -2.39 21.65 -13.57
CA SER A 475 -3.05 21.71 -14.86
C SER A 475 -3.99 20.50 -15.09
N GLY A 476 -3.97 19.54 -14.17
CA GLY A 476 -4.79 18.33 -14.15
C GLY A 476 -4.18 17.16 -14.92
N HIS A 477 -2.92 17.25 -15.38
CA HIS A 477 -2.28 16.11 -16.02
C HIS A 477 -2.00 15.04 -14.97
N ILE A 478 -2.29 13.78 -15.31
CA ILE A 478 -2.08 12.65 -14.42
C ILE A 478 -0.68 12.13 -14.70
N TRP A 479 0.16 12.11 -13.68
CA TRP A 479 1.45 11.45 -13.65
C TRP A 479 1.25 10.11 -12.98
N MET A 480 1.81 9.06 -13.58
CA MET A 480 1.59 7.69 -13.14
C MET A 480 2.89 6.94 -13.27
N VAL A 481 3.25 6.20 -12.25
CA VAL A 481 4.38 5.28 -12.30
C VAL A 481 3.88 3.83 -12.38
N THR A 482 4.76 2.91 -12.71
CA THR A 482 4.40 1.49 -12.83
C THR A 482 5.24 0.64 -11.89
N ASP A 483 4.59 -0.36 -11.31
CA ASP A 483 5.22 -1.48 -10.61
C ASP A 483 4.78 -2.82 -11.22
N ARG A 484 5.39 -3.18 -12.34
CA ARG A 484 5.31 -4.54 -12.85
C ARG A 484 6.35 -5.41 -12.16
N SER A 485 5.97 -6.66 -11.88
CA SER A 485 6.92 -7.66 -11.44
C SER A 485 8.02 -7.88 -12.49
N SER A 486 9.27 -7.85 -12.04
CA SER A 486 10.43 -8.23 -12.86
C SER A 486 10.58 -9.75 -13.01
N GLY A 487 9.87 -10.53 -12.17
CA GLY A 487 9.84 -11.99 -12.23
C GLY A 487 8.78 -12.59 -13.16
N ASP A 488 7.89 -11.78 -13.74
CA ASP A 488 6.87 -12.23 -14.69
C ASP A 488 7.24 -11.86 -16.13
N ALA A 489 7.78 -12.85 -16.85
CA ALA A 489 8.19 -12.71 -18.25
C ALA A 489 7.05 -12.29 -19.20
N SER A 490 5.78 -12.48 -18.82
CA SER A 490 4.64 -12.03 -19.63
C SER A 490 4.50 -10.50 -19.68
N LEU A 491 5.11 -9.79 -18.73
CA LEU A 491 5.10 -8.34 -18.62
C LEU A 491 6.35 -7.67 -19.23
N ASP A 492 7.39 -8.45 -19.58
CA ASP A 492 8.63 -7.90 -20.13
C ASP A 492 8.46 -7.18 -21.47
N VAL A 493 7.35 -7.43 -22.19
CA VAL A 493 7.00 -6.72 -23.42
C VAL A 493 6.95 -5.20 -23.21
N PHE A 494 6.59 -4.76 -22.00
CA PHE A 494 6.48 -3.34 -21.59
C PHE A 494 7.84 -2.69 -21.24
N GLY A 495 8.93 -3.46 -21.13
CA GLY A 495 10.24 -2.95 -20.73
C GLY A 495 10.34 -2.71 -19.22
N ASN A 496 11.28 -1.89 -18.75
CA ASN A 496 11.39 -1.59 -17.31
C ASN A 496 10.22 -0.75 -16.81
N ASN A 497 10.02 -0.73 -15.50
CA ASN A 497 9.09 0.17 -14.84
C ASN A 497 9.37 1.63 -15.21
N SER A 498 8.31 2.42 -15.31
CA SER A 498 8.32 3.69 -16.05
C SER A 498 7.38 4.73 -15.46
N CYS A 499 7.67 6.00 -15.73
CA CYS A 499 6.82 7.13 -15.41
C CYS A 499 6.13 7.63 -16.69
N TRP A 500 4.82 7.83 -16.61
CA TRP A 500 3.94 8.21 -17.70
C TRP A 500 3.17 9.48 -17.37
N ILE A 501 2.76 10.20 -18.41
CA ILE A 501 1.90 11.37 -18.33
C ILE A 501 0.64 11.08 -19.15
N LEU A 502 -0.53 11.34 -18.58
CA LEU A 502 -1.81 11.37 -19.28
C LEU A 502 -2.27 12.83 -19.34
N PRO A 503 -2.15 13.50 -20.50
CA PRO A 503 -2.55 14.88 -20.59
C PRO A 503 -4.06 15.06 -20.42
N ALA A 504 -4.47 16.06 -19.63
CA ALA A 504 -5.88 16.36 -19.41
C ALA A 504 -6.53 17.19 -20.53
N HIS A 505 -5.73 17.88 -21.34
CA HIS A 505 -6.17 18.77 -22.40
C HIS A 505 -5.12 18.82 -23.52
N GLY A 506 -5.49 19.42 -24.64
CA GLY A 506 -4.63 19.49 -25.83
C GLY A 506 -4.85 18.36 -26.84
N ALA A 507 -4.04 18.33 -27.90
CA ALA A 507 -4.08 17.35 -28.98
C ALA A 507 -3.67 15.93 -28.53
N ASP A 508 -2.99 15.82 -27.40
CA ASP A 508 -2.59 14.56 -26.76
C ASP A 508 -3.48 14.19 -25.55
N ALA A 509 -4.58 14.91 -25.32
CA ALA A 509 -5.52 14.59 -24.25
C ALA A 509 -5.99 13.13 -24.34
N GLY A 510 -5.92 12.41 -23.23
CA GLY A 510 -6.32 11.00 -23.14
C GLY A 510 -5.34 9.98 -23.73
N LYS A 511 -4.14 10.41 -24.16
CA LYS A 511 -3.04 9.50 -24.53
C LYS A 511 -2.11 9.29 -23.35
N ALA A 512 -1.56 8.10 -23.19
CA ALA A 512 -0.45 7.85 -22.27
C ALA A 512 0.88 8.15 -22.98
N LEU A 513 1.68 9.04 -22.41
CA LEU A 513 2.99 9.44 -22.92
C LEU A 513 4.09 8.98 -21.96
N LEU A 514 5.05 8.19 -22.43
CA LEU A 514 6.18 7.76 -21.64
C LEU A 514 7.11 8.96 -21.35
N PHE A 515 7.32 9.26 -20.07
CA PHE A 515 8.17 10.37 -19.62
C PHE A 515 9.56 9.89 -19.21
N ALA A 516 9.66 8.81 -18.44
CA ALA A 516 10.93 8.24 -17.99
C ALA A 516 10.84 6.72 -17.81
N THR A 517 11.99 6.06 -17.85
CA THR A 517 12.13 4.63 -17.58
C THR A 517 13.14 4.43 -16.46
N GLY A 518 12.83 3.56 -15.49
CA GLY A 518 13.68 3.22 -14.37
C GLY A 518 14.83 2.29 -14.74
N PRO A 519 15.83 2.14 -13.85
CA PRO A 519 16.87 1.12 -13.99
C PRO A 519 16.30 -0.30 -13.96
N MET A 520 17.17 -1.30 -14.17
CA MET A 520 16.78 -2.70 -14.12
C MET A 520 16.24 -3.11 -12.75
N GLU A 521 15.18 -3.91 -12.78
CA GLU A 521 14.60 -4.59 -11.61
C GLU A 521 14.26 -3.62 -10.46
N CYS A 522 13.90 -2.40 -10.80
CA CYS A 522 13.28 -1.46 -9.88
C CYS A 522 11.79 -1.35 -10.20
N GLU A 523 11.04 -0.82 -9.26
CA GLU A 523 9.85 -0.03 -9.56
C GLU A 523 10.20 1.47 -9.54
N LEU A 524 9.33 2.26 -10.14
CA LEU A 524 9.29 3.69 -9.90
C LEU A 524 8.08 3.96 -9.02
N SER A 525 8.28 4.74 -7.95
CA SER A 525 7.27 4.98 -6.92
C SER A 525 7.31 6.44 -6.45
N GLY A 526 6.25 6.90 -5.80
CA GLY A 526 6.15 8.20 -5.12
C GLY A 526 6.46 9.43 -5.99
N PRO A 527 5.83 9.61 -7.16
CA PRO A 527 5.97 10.86 -7.91
C PRO A 527 5.43 12.04 -7.09
N CYS A 528 6.23 13.08 -6.90
CA CYS A 528 5.83 14.26 -6.13
C CYS A 528 6.46 15.53 -6.69
N PHE A 529 5.74 16.65 -6.72
CA PHE A 529 6.25 17.92 -7.24
C PHE A 529 6.69 18.87 -6.12
N ASP A 530 7.69 19.71 -6.41
CA ASP A 530 7.84 20.92 -5.62
C ASP A 530 6.68 21.90 -5.87
N ALA A 531 6.51 22.87 -4.98
CA ALA A 531 5.40 23.83 -5.05
C ALA A 531 5.42 24.69 -6.33
N GLN A 532 6.45 24.65 -7.16
CA GLN A 532 6.51 25.37 -8.44
C GLN A 532 6.34 24.43 -9.65
N GLU A 533 6.22 23.12 -9.44
CA GLU A 533 6.23 22.09 -10.49
C GLU A 533 7.45 22.18 -11.42
N THR A 534 8.56 22.70 -10.88
CA THR A 534 9.86 22.78 -11.56
C THR A 534 10.72 21.57 -11.31
N THR A 535 10.40 20.81 -10.26
CA THR A 535 11.08 19.57 -9.86
C THR A 535 10.06 18.47 -9.64
N LEU A 536 10.28 17.31 -10.26
CA LEU A 536 9.64 16.05 -9.90
C LEU A 536 10.61 15.25 -9.04
N PHE A 537 10.20 14.92 -7.82
CA PHE A 537 10.80 13.89 -6.99
C PHE A 537 10.22 12.55 -7.40
N LEU A 538 11.09 11.54 -7.54
CA LEU A 538 10.69 10.21 -7.98
C LEU A 538 11.55 9.18 -7.27
N SER A 539 10.94 8.18 -6.64
CA SER A 539 11.65 7.07 -6.02
C SER A 539 12.03 6.03 -7.06
N VAL A 540 13.28 5.55 -6.96
CA VAL A 540 13.74 4.33 -7.60
C VAL A 540 13.88 3.31 -6.48
N GLN A 541 12.92 2.39 -6.40
CA GLN A 541 12.83 1.43 -5.32
C GLN A 541 13.41 0.08 -5.75
N HIS A 542 14.08 -0.58 -4.79
CA HIS A 542 14.67 -1.93 -4.90
C HIS A 542 15.43 -2.30 -6.21
N PRO A 543 16.25 -1.42 -6.83
CA PRO A 543 16.93 -1.77 -8.08
C PRO A 543 17.78 -3.03 -7.94
N GLY A 544 17.67 -3.94 -8.92
CA GLY A 544 18.38 -5.23 -8.90
C GLY A 544 17.73 -6.27 -7.98
N GLU A 545 16.43 -6.19 -7.72
CA GLU A 545 15.74 -7.10 -6.79
C GLU A 545 15.97 -8.60 -7.12
N ASP A 546 15.81 -8.98 -8.39
CA ASP A 546 15.76 -10.37 -8.81
C ASP A 546 17.16 -10.98 -9.00
N TRP A 547 18.09 -10.21 -9.57
CA TRP A 547 19.42 -10.66 -9.95
C TRP A 547 20.54 -10.02 -9.11
N GLY A 548 20.25 -8.96 -8.37
CA GLY A 548 21.19 -8.29 -7.49
C GLY A 548 22.15 -7.39 -8.26
N ILE A 549 23.44 -7.57 -7.97
CA ILE A 549 24.53 -6.82 -8.60
C ILE A 549 24.69 -7.26 -10.05
N HIS A 550 24.51 -6.32 -10.99
CA HIS A 550 24.88 -6.55 -12.39
C HIS A 550 26.39 -6.75 -12.54
N ARG A 551 26.80 -7.78 -13.28
CA ARG A 551 28.19 -8.03 -13.70
C ARG A 551 28.30 -8.12 -15.22
N GLN A 552 29.52 -7.91 -15.72
CA GLN A 552 29.77 -8.02 -17.15
C GLN A 552 29.41 -9.41 -17.67
N GLY A 553 28.53 -9.46 -18.67
CA GLY A 553 28.04 -10.71 -19.26
C GLY A 553 26.74 -11.24 -18.64
N ASP A 554 26.24 -10.61 -17.57
CA ASP A 554 24.91 -10.90 -17.01
C ASP A 554 23.87 -10.27 -17.95
N GLU A 555 23.57 -10.95 -19.05
CA GLU A 555 22.57 -10.55 -20.04
C GLU A 555 21.79 -11.75 -20.57
N GLU A 556 20.57 -11.50 -21.01
CA GLU A 556 19.74 -12.48 -21.69
C GLU A 556 19.15 -11.93 -23.00
N PHE A 557 18.63 -12.84 -23.81
CA PHE A 557 17.98 -12.51 -25.08
C PHE A 557 16.52 -12.89 -25.02
N GLN A 558 15.65 -11.91 -25.23
CA GLN A 558 14.20 -12.08 -25.20
C GLN A 558 13.61 -11.78 -26.58
N ALA A 559 12.71 -12.63 -27.06
CA ALA A 559 12.02 -12.45 -28.33
C ALA A 559 10.55 -12.12 -28.10
N PHE A 560 10.10 -10.99 -28.66
CA PHE A 560 8.71 -10.52 -28.54
C PHE A 560 8.03 -10.50 -29.91
N GLU A 561 6.79 -10.99 -29.95
CA GLU A 561 5.89 -10.73 -31.06
C GLU A 561 5.14 -9.42 -30.79
N LEU A 562 5.44 -8.40 -31.60
CA LEU A 562 4.87 -7.06 -31.49
C LEU A 562 4.01 -6.76 -32.70
N ARG A 563 3.25 -5.66 -32.65
CA ARG A 563 2.49 -5.17 -33.79
C ARG A 563 2.86 -3.74 -34.14
N ASP A 564 3.01 -3.48 -35.43
CA ASP A 564 3.25 -2.13 -35.92
C ASP A 564 1.96 -1.29 -35.88
N ARG A 565 2.08 -0.02 -36.27
CA ARG A 565 0.96 0.93 -36.34
C ARG A 565 -0.12 0.60 -37.40
N HIS A 566 0.11 -0.41 -38.23
CA HIS A 566 -0.86 -1.00 -39.16
C HIS A 566 -1.34 -2.38 -38.69
N ASN A 567 -1.10 -2.71 -37.41
CA ASN A 567 -1.44 -3.98 -36.76
C ASN A 567 -0.76 -5.21 -37.38
N ARG A 568 0.34 -5.03 -38.13
CA ARG A 568 1.11 -6.13 -38.73
C ARG A 568 2.09 -6.71 -37.70
N PRO A 569 2.14 -8.04 -37.53
CA PRO A 569 3.05 -8.66 -36.58
C PRO A 569 4.50 -8.51 -37.06
N PHE A 570 5.41 -8.28 -36.12
CA PHE A 570 6.85 -8.36 -36.34
C PHE A 570 7.53 -8.89 -35.07
N GLN A 571 8.69 -9.51 -35.22
CA GLN A 571 9.48 -9.97 -34.09
C GLN A 571 10.54 -8.94 -33.71
N GLN A 572 10.68 -8.71 -32.41
CA GLN A 572 11.76 -7.92 -31.84
C GLN A 572 12.59 -8.80 -30.92
N LEU A 573 13.88 -8.92 -31.22
CA LEU A 573 14.86 -9.52 -30.31
C LEU A 573 15.47 -8.40 -29.45
N ARG A 574 15.37 -8.54 -28.13
CA ARG A 574 15.97 -7.63 -27.16
C ARG A 574 17.13 -8.32 -26.47
N ARG A 575 18.23 -7.60 -26.25
CA ARG A 575 19.32 -7.99 -25.35
C ARG A 575 19.14 -7.21 -24.05
N VAL A 576 18.91 -7.92 -22.94
CA VAL A 576 18.47 -7.33 -21.67
C VAL A 576 19.55 -7.61 -20.61
N PRO A 577 20.09 -6.59 -19.94
CA PRO A 577 21.01 -6.79 -18.81
C PRO A 577 20.26 -7.33 -17.58
N LEU A 578 20.89 -8.21 -16.82
CA LEU A 578 20.36 -8.77 -15.58
C LEU A 578 21.03 -8.10 -14.36
N GLY A 579 20.23 -7.74 -13.37
CA GLY A 579 20.66 -7.03 -12.16
C GLY A 579 20.87 -5.53 -12.38
N SER A 580 21.30 -4.85 -11.32
CA SER A 580 21.53 -3.40 -11.35
C SER A 580 22.81 -3.00 -10.62
N ASN A 581 23.41 -1.88 -11.03
CA ASN A 581 24.44 -1.15 -10.27
C ASN A 581 24.01 0.30 -10.01
N TRP A 582 22.72 0.61 -10.17
CA TRP A 582 22.18 1.95 -9.94
C TRP A 582 22.28 2.33 -8.45
N PRO A 583 22.63 3.58 -8.09
CA PRO A 583 22.87 4.72 -8.98
C PRO A 583 24.31 4.86 -9.47
N SER A 584 25.24 4.04 -8.98
CA SER A 584 26.67 4.22 -9.27
C SER A 584 27.03 4.01 -10.74
N GLY A 585 26.35 3.07 -11.42
CA GLY A 585 26.70 2.62 -12.76
C GLY A 585 28.07 1.92 -12.85
N VAL A 586 28.71 1.65 -11.70
CA VAL A 586 30.03 1.01 -11.64
C VAL A 586 29.83 -0.50 -11.54
N PRO A 587 30.39 -1.31 -12.48
CA PRO A 587 30.26 -2.76 -12.44
C PRO A 587 30.70 -3.36 -11.10
N GLY A 588 29.89 -4.29 -10.58
CA GLY A 588 30.19 -4.98 -9.32
C GLY A 588 29.82 -4.23 -8.05
N ARG A 589 29.29 -2.99 -8.12
CA ARG A 589 28.79 -2.25 -6.95
C ARG A 589 27.35 -2.63 -6.63
N ALA A 590 27.05 -2.73 -5.34
CA ALA A 590 25.70 -3.01 -4.86
C ALA A 590 24.72 -1.93 -5.32
N PRO A 591 23.57 -2.30 -5.91
CA PRO A 591 22.54 -1.32 -6.20
C PRO A 591 21.93 -0.79 -4.89
N ARG A 592 21.40 0.42 -4.94
CA ARG A 592 20.84 1.11 -3.77
C ARG A 592 19.57 1.84 -4.17
N PRO A 593 18.46 1.77 -3.43
CA PRO A 593 17.31 2.61 -3.68
C PRO A 593 17.63 4.09 -3.47
N GLY A 594 16.83 4.98 -4.02
CA GLY A 594 17.04 6.41 -3.85
C GLY A 594 15.99 7.28 -4.53
N VAL A 595 15.89 8.52 -4.05
CA VAL A 595 15.00 9.53 -4.65
C VAL A 595 15.79 10.38 -5.62
N VAL A 596 15.33 10.45 -6.88
CA VAL A 596 15.87 11.35 -7.90
C VAL A 596 15.05 12.63 -7.99
N MET A 597 15.71 13.70 -8.44
CA MET A 597 15.09 15.01 -8.67
C MET A 597 15.23 15.35 -10.15
N ILE A 598 14.11 15.37 -10.85
CA ILE A 598 14.05 15.59 -12.30
C ILE A 598 13.63 17.04 -12.55
N GLN A 599 14.47 17.77 -13.29
CA GLN A 599 14.26 19.18 -13.63
C GLN A 599 14.60 19.42 -15.10
N ARG A 600 13.94 20.40 -15.71
CA ARG A 600 14.39 20.90 -17.01
C ARG A 600 15.70 21.66 -16.87
N ARG A 601 16.58 21.52 -17.87
CA ARG A 601 17.87 22.24 -17.91
C ARG A 601 17.71 23.77 -17.95
N ASP A 602 16.58 24.27 -18.44
CA ASP A 602 16.24 25.70 -18.47
C ASP A 602 15.55 26.20 -17.19
N GLY A 603 15.36 25.33 -16.19
CA GLY A 603 14.75 25.67 -14.90
C GLY A 603 13.25 25.99 -14.95
N LYS A 604 12.59 25.77 -16.09
CA LYS A 604 11.14 25.99 -16.24
C LYS A 604 10.32 24.84 -15.65
N PRO A 605 9.01 25.02 -15.43
CA PRO A 605 8.10 23.92 -15.07
C PRO A 605 8.20 22.74 -16.05
N LEU A 606 8.07 21.51 -15.53
CA LEU A 606 8.24 20.29 -16.32
C LEU A 606 7.29 20.24 -17.53
N LEU A 607 6.03 20.61 -17.31
CA LEU A 607 5.04 20.89 -18.34
C LEU A 607 4.71 22.40 -18.30
N ALA A 608 4.68 23.06 -19.45
CA ALA A 608 4.30 24.46 -19.50
C ALA A 608 2.78 24.60 -19.32
N ALA A 609 2.36 25.55 -18.48
CA ALA A 609 0.95 25.86 -18.24
C ALA A 609 0.25 26.18 -19.57
N GLY A 610 -0.70 25.33 -19.98
CA GLY A 610 -1.49 25.52 -21.19
C GLY A 610 -0.79 25.20 -22.51
N THR A 611 0.18 24.28 -22.54
CA THR A 611 0.69 23.79 -23.83
C THR A 611 -0.30 22.78 -24.42
N PRO A 612 -0.86 23.05 -25.62
CA PRO A 612 -1.85 22.20 -26.28
C PRO A 612 -1.28 20.87 -26.77
#